data_AF-A0A239KIT3-F1
#
_entry.id   AF-A0A239KIT3-F1
#
_cell.length_a   1.000
_cell.length_b   1.000
_cell.length_c   1.000
_cell.angle_alpha   90.00
_cell.angle_beta   90.00
_cell.angle_gamma   90.00
#
_symmetry.space_group_name_H-M   'P 1'
#
loop_
_entity.id
_entity.type
_entity.pdbx_description
1 polymer ?
#
loop_
_entity_poly.entity_id
_entity_poly.type
_entity_poly.pdbx_seq_one_letter_code
_entity_poly.pdbx_strand_id
1 'polypeptide(L)'
;MTTTYPQTSTPTPTPGQATGRAAPWLAGSGIALLACALVSGLAQAAHDFRWWSLFVVIPTSLISAAGFVALRRGGGILGYAVGNLGLIAFAVGVMLMFGDVPRFWPLLISLPAAAIAGSYWWRPQDPLGRSFHRTLVMLATIAVVLGLAFQGLRFDLFHLEPRWWAWYMVAAGLVVVGNGAELLRHRMVYRVSAAALAAGPGIVTILLGIRFLRGWWF
;
A
#
# COMPACT_ATOMS: atom_id res chain seq x y z
N MET A 1 12.60 28.60 56.85
CA MET A 1 11.85 28.66 55.58
C MET A 1 11.71 27.24 55.06
N THR A 2 10.50 26.71 55.08
CA THR A 2 10.22 25.31 54.68
C THR A 2 9.65 25.36 53.26
N THR A 3 10.44 24.90 52.29
CA THR A 3 10.06 24.92 50.86
C THR A 3 9.11 23.75 50.58
N THR A 4 7.82 24.05 50.39
CA THR A 4 6.82 23.05 49.99
C THR A 4 6.82 22.93 48.46
N TYR A 5 7.22 21.77 47.94
CA TYR A 5 7.09 21.48 46.50
C TYR A 5 5.63 21.13 46.19
N PRO A 6 5.02 21.70 45.13
CA PRO A 6 3.69 21.30 44.70
C PRO A 6 3.76 19.86 44.16
N GLN A 7 3.10 18.93 44.86
CA GLN A 7 2.85 17.60 44.32
C GLN A 7 1.97 17.73 43.08
N THR A 8 2.55 17.49 41.91
CA THR A 8 1.79 17.34 40.67
C THR A 8 1.05 16.00 40.78
N SER A 9 -0.21 16.02 41.20
CA SER A 9 -1.06 14.85 41.21
C SER A 9 -1.30 14.44 39.76
N THR A 10 -0.60 13.42 39.29
CA THR A 10 -0.91 12.77 38.02
C THR A 10 -2.32 12.19 38.14
N PRO A 11 -3.33 12.69 37.41
CA PRO A 11 -4.69 12.19 37.56
C PRO A 11 -4.72 10.72 37.15
N THR A 12 -5.09 9.85 38.08
CA THR A 12 -5.31 8.43 37.81
C THR A 12 -6.43 8.34 36.78
N PRO A 13 -6.18 7.80 35.57
CA PRO A 13 -7.21 7.72 34.55
C PRO A 13 -8.36 6.85 35.06
N THR A 14 -9.59 7.37 35.02
CA THR A 14 -10.79 6.59 35.36
C THR A 14 -10.88 5.36 34.45
N PRO A 15 -11.40 4.22 34.92
CA PRO A 15 -11.40 2.95 34.18
C PRO A 15 -11.96 3.04 32.75
N GLY A 16 -12.94 3.93 32.53
CA GLY A 16 -13.53 4.22 31.21
C GLY A 16 -12.59 4.96 30.23
N GLN A 17 -11.68 5.80 30.72
CA GLN A 17 -10.68 6.47 29.88
C GLN A 17 -9.51 5.55 29.50
N ALA A 18 -9.13 4.63 30.39
CA ALA A 18 -8.10 3.63 30.11
C ALA A 18 -8.56 2.61 29.05
N THR A 19 -9.79 2.10 29.17
CA THR A 19 -10.41 1.22 28.17
C THR A 19 -10.61 1.92 26.81
N GLY A 20 -11.03 3.18 26.80
CA GLY A 20 -11.14 3.97 25.56
C GLY A 20 -9.80 4.18 24.83
N ARG A 21 -8.67 4.22 25.55
CA ARG A 21 -7.32 4.33 24.96
C ARG A 21 -6.75 2.99 24.48
N ALA A 22 -7.15 1.88 25.10
CA ALA A 22 -6.68 0.52 24.80
C ALA A 22 -7.50 -0.18 23.71
N ALA A 23 -8.79 0.13 23.58
CA ALA A 23 -9.69 -0.44 22.57
C ALA A 23 -9.12 -0.47 21.14
N PRO A 24 -8.53 0.60 20.58
CA PRO A 24 -7.98 0.55 19.22
C PRO A 24 -6.74 -0.34 19.10
N TRP A 25 -5.94 -0.47 20.16
CA TRP A 25 -4.80 -1.37 20.18
C TRP A 25 -5.24 -2.83 20.26
N LEU A 26 -6.25 -3.13 21.09
CA LEU A 26 -6.85 -4.45 21.17
C LEU A 26 -7.53 -4.86 19.86
N ALA A 27 -8.25 -3.93 19.22
CA ALA A 27 -8.84 -4.16 17.90
C ALA A 27 -7.76 -4.41 16.83
N GLY A 28 -6.69 -3.62 16.83
CA GLY A 28 -5.54 -3.81 15.92
C GLY A 28 -4.88 -5.17 16.10
N SER A 29 -4.58 -5.55 17.35
CA SER A 29 -4.03 -6.87 17.68
C SER A 29 -4.98 -8.01 17.32
N GLY A 30 -6.29 -7.83 17.55
CA GLY A 30 -7.32 -8.80 17.16
C GLY A 30 -7.31 -9.04 15.65
N ILE A 31 -7.28 -7.98 14.84
CA ILE A 31 -7.20 -8.08 13.37
C ILE A 31 -5.90 -8.77 12.94
N ALA A 32 -4.77 -8.41 13.55
CA ALA A 32 -3.46 -9.01 13.25
C ALA A 32 -3.45 -10.52 13.53
N LEU A 33 -3.98 -10.95 14.67
CA LEU A 33 -4.09 -12.37 15.03
C LEU A 33 -5.07 -13.11 14.13
N LEU A 34 -6.18 -12.48 13.74
CA LEU A 34 -7.16 -13.07 12.82
C LEU A 34 -6.55 -13.26 11.43
N ALA A 35 -5.76 -12.30 10.94
CA ALA A 35 -4.99 -12.45 9.71
C ALA A 35 -3.96 -13.59 9.79
N CYS A 36 -3.23 -13.71 10.91
CA CYS A 36 -2.32 -14.84 11.14
C CYS A 36 -3.06 -16.18 11.14
N ALA A 37 -4.22 -16.26 11.80
CA ALA A 37 -5.03 -17.46 11.89
C ALA A 37 -5.58 -17.88 10.53
N LEU A 38 -6.07 -16.92 9.72
CA LEU A 38 -6.53 -17.18 8.36
C LEU A 38 -5.42 -17.72 7.47
N VAL A 39 -4.26 -17.07 7.46
CA VAL A 39 -3.09 -17.53 6.68
C VAL A 39 -2.64 -18.92 7.14
N SER A 40 -2.69 -19.18 8.44
CA SER A 40 -2.38 -20.50 9.03
C SER A 40 -3.36 -21.58 8.62
N GLY A 41 -4.66 -21.29 8.68
CA GLY A 41 -5.70 -22.20 8.22
C GLY A 41 -5.56 -22.51 6.73
N LEU A 42 -5.28 -21.50 5.90
CA LEU A 42 -5.07 -21.69 4.45
C LEU A 42 -3.83 -22.52 4.15
N ALA A 43 -2.71 -22.25 4.83
CA ALA A 43 -1.48 -23.02 4.64
C ALA A 43 -1.61 -24.46 5.13
N GLN A 44 -2.36 -24.69 6.21
CA GLN A 44 -2.66 -26.04 6.71
C GLN A 44 -3.58 -26.80 5.76
N ALA A 45 -4.63 -26.15 5.24
CA ALA A 45 -5.54 -26.73 4.26
C ALA A 45 -4.83 -27.08 2.93
N ALA A 46 -3.80 -26.30 2.56
CA ALA A 46 -2.97 -26.55 1.39
C ALA A 46 -1.86 -27.60 1.61
N HIS A 47 -1.71 -28.15 2.83
CA HIS A 47 -0.60 -29.02 3.24
C HIS A 47 0.82 -28.42 3.12
N ASP A 48 0.92 -27.11 2.91
CA ASP A 48 2.18 -26.39 2.72
C ASP A 48 2.69 -25.70 4.01
N PHE A 49 2.09 -26.01 5.17
CA PHE A 49 2.33 -25.28 6.41
C PHE A 49 3.74 -25.46 6.99
N ARG A 50 4.49 -24.35 7.06
CA ARG A 50 5.79 -24.28 7.73
C ARG A 50 5.70 -23.51 9.04
N TRP A 51 5.65 -24.23 10.16
CA TRP A 51 5.47 -23.67 11.50
C TRP A 51 6.46 -22.56 11.88
N TRP A 52 7.72 -22.66 11.43
CA TRP A 52 8.76 -21.68 11.74
C TRP A 52 8.48 -20.30 11.15
N SER A 53 7.69 -20.21 10.08
CA SER A 53 7.31 -18.91 9.48
C SER A 53 6.45 -18.07 10.43
N LEU A 54 5.81 -18.67 11.44
CA LEU A 54 5.05 -17.96 12.47
C LEU A 54 5.94 -16.99 13.27
N PHE A 55 7.25 -17.28 13.40
CA PHE A 55 8.22 -16.36 14.00
C PHE A 55 8.38 -15.05 13.21
N VAL A 56 7.96 -15.02 11.95
CA VAL A 56 7.96 -13.83 11.10
C VAL A 56 6.54 -13.26 11.01
N VAL A 57 5.55 -14.09 10.69
CA VAL A 57 4.15 -13.69 10.43
C VAL A 57 3.51 -13.00 11.64
N ILE A 58 3.66 -13.56 12.84
CA ILE A 58 3.03 -13.00 14.05
C ILE A 58 3.59 -11.62 14.41
N PRO A 59 4.92 -11.42 14.62
CA PRO A 59 5.42 -10.11 15.01
C PRO A 59 5.22 -9.04 13.94
N THR A 60 5.36 -9.38 12.66
CA THR A 60 5.18 -8.42 11.56
C THR A 60 3.72 -7.99 11.39
N SER A 61 2.75 -8.88 11.62
CA SER A 61 1.32 -8.52 11.67
C SER A 61 1.01 -7.52 12.79
N LEU A 62 1.64 -7.70 13.96
CA LEU A 62 1.49 -6.81 15.11
C LEU A 62 2.18 -5.46 14.86
N ILE A 63 3.37 -5.45 14.24
CA ILE A 63 4.07 -4.21 13.84
C ILE A 63 3.20 -3.43 12.84
N SER A 64 2.62 -4.13 11.85
CA SER A 64 1.71 -3.52 10.88
C SER A 64 0.50 -2.89 11.58
N ALA A 65 -0.21 -3.66 12.41
CA ALA A 65 -1.36 -3.17 13.17
C ALA A 65 -1.01 -1.99 14.08
N ALA A 66 0.14 -2.04 14.76
CA ALA A 66 0.64 -0.94 15.60
C ALA A 66 0.87 0.33 14.77
N GLY A 67 1.50 0.22 13.59
CA GLY A 67 1.71 1.33 12.68
C GLY A 67 0.40 1.96 12.20
N PHE A 68 -0.58 1.14 11.81
CA PHE A 68 -1.90 1.63 11.37
C PHE A 68 -2.75 2.21 12.51
N VAL A 69 -2.67 1.65 13.72
CA VAL A 69 -3.31 2.24 14.92
C VAL A 69 -2.68 3.59 15.26
N ALA A 70 -1.35 3.71 15.17
CA ALA A 70 -0.64 4.97 15.34
C ALA A 70 -1.08 6.00 14.27
N LEU A 71 -1.17 5.57 13.00
CA LEU A 71 -1.63 6.42 11.89
C LEU A 71 -3.06 6.95 12.11
N ARG A 72 -4.00 6.09 12.52
CA ARG A 72 -5.38 6.50 12.83
C ARG A 72 -5.49 7.49 13.99
N ARG A 73 -4.49 7.53 14.87
CA ARG A 73 -4.40 8.45 16.01
C ARG A 73 -3.61 9.72 15.70
N GLY A 74 -3.26 9.97 14.43
CA GLY A 74 -2.53 11.15 13.99
C GLY A 74 -1.01 10.96 13.91
N GLY A 75 -0.50 9.74 14.07
CA GLY A 75 0.89 9.41 13.81
C GLY A 75 1.19 9.64 12.33
N GLY A 76 2.04 10.60 12.01
CA GLY A 76 2.36 10.99 10.63
C GLY A 76 3.18 9.94 9.86
N ILE A 77 4.27 10.37 9.23
CA ILE A 77 5.02 9.51 8.28
C ILE A 77 5.54 8.24 8.92
N LEU A 78 5.89 8.31 10.20
CA LEU A 78 6.44 7.19 10.95
C LEU A 78 5.41 6.08 11.16
N GLY A 79 4.17 6.42 11.52
CA GLY A 79 3.10 5.44 11.68
C GLY A 79 2.77 4.76 10.35
N TYR A 80 2.75 5.54 9.27
CA TYR A 80 2.58 5.04 7.91
C TYR A 80 3.71 4.09 7.48
N ALA A 81 4.97 4.51 7.68
CA ALA A 81 6.14 3.72 7.30
C ALA A 81 6.21 2.41 8.11
N VAL A 82 5.99 2.47 9.42
CA VAL A 82 5.97 1.28 10.30
C VAL A 82 4.84 0.32 9.89
N GLY A 83 3.65 0.84 9.60
CA GLY A 83 2.51 0.04 9.16
C GLY A 83 2.81 -0.70 7.85
N ASN A 84 3.35 0.01 6.86
CA ASN A 84 3.66 -0.58 5.55
C ASN A 84 4.87 -1.53 5.59
N LEU A 85 5.92 -1.21 6.34
CA LEU A 85 7.06 -2.12 6.53
C LEU A 85 6.60 -3.40 7.23
N GLY A 86 5.75 -3.29 8.26
CA GLY A 86 5.13 -4.43 8.91
C GLY A 86 4.30 -5.27 7.94
N LEU A 87 3.51 -4.64 7.06
CA LEU A 87 2.68 -5.32 6.07
C LEU A 87 3.53 -6.06 5.01
N ILE A 88 4.60 -5.44 4.53
CA ILE A 88 5.53 -6.06 3.57
C ILE A 88 6.21 -7.27 4.24
N ALA A 89 6.73 -7.10 5.46
CA ALA A 89 7.38 -8.17 6.20
C ALA A 89 6.40 -9.31 6.55
N PHE A 90 5.14 -8.99 6.84
CA PHE A 90 4.07 -9.97 7.03
C PHE A 90 3.86 -10.82 5.79
N ALA A 91 3.74 -10.19 4.63
CA ALA A 91 3.58 -10.91 3.38
C ALA A 91 4.79 -11.78 3.03
N VAL A 92 6.01 -11.31 3.29
CA VAL A 92 7.21 -12.16 3.17
C VAL A 92 7.08 -13.37 4.12
N GLY A 93 6.64 -13.17 5.35
CA GLY A 93 6.31 -14.26 6.28
C GLY A 93 5.31 -15.25 5.70
N VAL A 94 4.24 -14.77 5.06
CA VAL A 94 3.25 -15.60 4.36
C VAL A 94 3.90 -16.42 3.24
N MET A 95 4.73 -15.80 2.41
CA MET A 95 5.45 -16.52 1.34
C MET A 95 6.36 -17.62 1.89
N LEU A 96 7.08 -17.33 2.97
CA LEU A 96 7.92 -18.31 3.67
C LEU A 96 7.08 -19.44 4.24
N MET A 97 5.86 -19.14 4.70
CA MET A 97 4.94 -20.11 5.27
C MET A 97 4.46 -21.15 4.26
N PHE A 98 4.13 -20.71 3.04
CA PHE A 98 3.78 -21.60 1.94
C PHE A 98 5.02 -22.22 1.25
N GLY A 99 6.22 -21.72 1.57
CA GLY A 99 7.47 -22.30 1.08
C GLY A 99 7.77 -22.09 -0.41
N ASP A 100 6.97 -21.25 -1.07
CA ASP A 100 6.88 -21.18 -2.52
C ASP A 100 6.91 -19.72 -2.97
N VAL A 101 8.06 -19.08 -2.76
CA VAL A 101 8.34 -17.68 -3.18
C VAL A 101 7.96 -17.44 -4.67
N PRO A 102 8.22 -18.38 -5.61
CA PRO A 102 7.79 -18.22 -7.00
C PRO A 102 6.27 -18.21 -7.18
N ARG A 103 5.48 -18.75 -6.25
CA ARG A 103 4.01 -18.80 -6.35
C ARG A 103 3.35 -17.48 -5.95
N PHE A 104 4.02 -16.68 -5.14
CA PHE A 104 3.49 -15.45 -4.56
C PHE A 104 4.18 -14.18 -5.07
N TRP A 105 5.08 -14.28 -6.07
CA TRP A 105 5.76 -13.12 -6.67
C TRP A 105 4.86 -11.91 -7.00
N PRO A 106 3.56 -12.05 -7.38
CA PRO A 106 2.71 -10.88 -7.63
C PRO A 106 2.47 -10.02 -6.37
N LEU A 107 2.55 -10.61 -5.18
CA LEU A 107 2.51 -9.89 -3.90
C LEU A 107 3.71 -8.96 -3.71
N LEU A 108 4.88 -9.32 -4.26
CA LEU A 108 6.07 -8.45 -4.21
C LEU A 108 5.91 -7.18 -5.04
N ILE A 109 4.99 -7.18 -6.01
CA ILE A 109 4.67 -6.02 -6.84
C ILE A 109 3.52 -5.24 -6.22
N SER A 110 2.46 -5.92 -5.80
CA SER A 110 1.25 -5.27 -5.29
C SER A 110 1.44 -4.64 -3.92
N LEU A 111 2.26 -5.19 -3.01
CA LEU A 111 2.39 -4.65 -1.66
C LEU A 111 3.16 -3.33 -1.58
N PRO A 112 4.33 -3.16 -2.22
CA PRO A 112 4.99 -1.86 -2.28
C PRO A 112 4.10 -0.84 -3.01
N ALA A 113 3.38 -1.28 -4.04
CA ALA A 113 2.45 -0.42 -4.76
C ALA A 113 1.24 -0.02 -3.89
N ALA A 114 0.68 -0.92 -3.07
CA ALA A 114 -0.38 -0.61 -2.11
C ALA A 114 0.12 0.37 -1.04
N ALA A 115 1.37 0.22 -0.60
CA ALA A 115 2.06 1.14 0.30
C ALA A 115 2.37 2.50 -0.34
N ILE A 116 2.33 2.64 -1.67
CA ILE A 116 2.36 3.96 -2.31
C ILE A 116 0.92 4.45 -2.48
N ALA A 117 -0.03 3.58 -2.82
CA ALA A 117 -1.43 3.95 -3.02
C ALA A 117 -2.12 4.46 -1.74
N GLY A 118 -1.82 3.85 -0.59
CA GLY A 118 -2.32 4.26 0.72
C GLY A 118 -1.94 5.70 1.12
N SER A 119 -0.93 6.27 0.44
CA SER A 119 -0.50 7.64 0.68
C SER A 119 -1.44 8.67 0.03
N TYR A 120 -2.50 8.27 -0.68
CA TYR A 120 -3.49 9.19 -1.28
C TYR A 120 -4.09 10.19 -0.29
N TRP A 121 -4.15 9.80 0.98
CA TRP A 121 -4.68 10.63 2.06
C TRP A 121 -3.70 11.73 2.50
N TRP A 122 -2.43 11.61 2.11
CA TRP A 122 -1.45 12.66 2.29
C TRP A 122 -1.69 13.77 1.27
N ARG A 123 -1.96 14.98 1.75
CA ARG A 123 -2.07 16.18 0.90
C ARG A 123 -0.83 17.05 1.10
N PRO A 124 0.18 16.96 0.22
CA PRO A 124 1.25 17.96 0.17
C PRO A 124 0.65 19.36 0.09
N GLN A 125 1.20 20.31 0.82
CA GLN A 125 0.76 21.71 0.81
C GLN A 125 1.03 22.33 -0.56
N ASP A 126 2.18 21.98 -1.17
CA ASP A 126 2.53 22.40 -2.52
C ASP A 126 1.68 21.71 -3.59
N PRO A 127 1.07 22.47 -4.51
CA PRO A 127 0.16 21.91 -5.52
C PRO A 127 0.90 21.07 -6.58
N LEU A 128 2.19 21.35 -6.83
CA LEU A 128 3.04 20.56 -7.71
C LEU A 128 3.35 19.19 -7.10
N GLY A 129 3.79 19.18 -5.84
CA GLY A 129 3.99 17.95 -5.07
C GLY A 129 2.71 17.12 -4.95
N ARG A 130 1.55 17.77 -4.81
CA ARG A 130 0.25 17.09 -4.77
C ARG A 130 -0.10 16.36 -6.08
N SER A 131 0.14 17.00 -7.23
CA SER A 131 -0.13 16.37 -8.53
C SER A 131 0.81 15.20 -8.84
N PHE A 132 2.09 15.33 -8.50
CA PHE A 132 3.08 14.24 -8.61
C PHE A 132 2.72 13.07 -7.69
N HIS A 133 2.39 13.38 -6.43
CA HIS A 133 1.95 12.41 -5.45
C HIS A 133 0.70 11.66 -5.90
N ARG A 134 -0.30 12.37 -6.43
CA ARG A 134 -1.53 11.77 -6.98
C ARG A 134 -1.25 10.84 -8.16
N THR A 135 -0.32 11.23 -9.03
CA THR A 135 0.09 10.41 -10.18
C THR A 135 0.78 9.12 -9.72
N LEU A 136 1.71 9.22 -8.77
CA LEU A 136 2.39 8.06 -8.18
C LEU A 136 1.40 7.12 -7.49
N VAL A 137 0.45 7.65 -6.75
CA VAL A 137 -0.60 6.85 -6.10
C VAL A 137 -1.50 6.15 -7.12
N MET A 138 -1.95 6.84 -8.17
CA MET A 138 -2.81 6.23 -9.18
C MET A 138 -2.06 5.14 -9.94
N LEU A 139 -0.81 5.38 -10.35
CA LEU A 139 0.05 4.35 -10.96
C LEU A 139 0.23 3.15 -10.03
N ALA A 140 0.48 3.40 -8.75
CA ALA A 140 0.62 2.35 -7.77
C ALA A 140 -0.69 1.57 -7.56
N THR A 141 -1.85 2.23 -7.66
CA THR A 141 -3.15 1.56 -7.62
C THR A 141 -3.34 0.63 -8.83
N ILE A 142 -2.93 1.05 -10.04
CA ILE A 142 -2.95 0.17 -11.21
C ILE A 142 -2.02 -1.03 -10.98
N ALA A 143 -0.82 -0.82 -10.42
CA ALA A 143 0.11 -1.91 -10.11
C ALA A 143 -0.44 -2.88 -9.05
N VAL A 144 -1.23 -2.40 -8.06
CA VAL A 144 -1.96 -3.27 -7.11
C VAL A 144 -2.98 -4.14 -7.84
N VAL A 145 -3.84 -3.52 -8.66
CA VAL A 145 -4.86 -4.24 -9.43
C VAL A 145 -4.21 -5.28 -10.34
N LEU A 146 -3.08 -4.92 -10.97
CA LEU A 146 -2.33 -5.83 -11.81
C LEU A 146 -1.73 -7.00 -11.03
N GLY A 147 -1.12 -6.75 -9.87
CA GLY A 147 -0.61 -7.82 -9.01
C GLY A 147 -1.70 -8.76 -8.51
N LEU A 148 -2.89 -8.24 -8.18
CA LEU A 148 -4.06 -9.06 -7.83
C LEU A 148 -4.58 -9.85 -9.03
N ALA A 149 -4.60 -9.26 -10.23
CA ALA A 149 -4.98 -9.94 -11.45
C ALA A 149 -4.04 -11.11 -11.77
N PHE A 150 -2.73 -10.91 -11.63
CA PHE A 150 -1.74 -11.99 -11.76
C PHE A 150 -1.89 -13.08 -10.71
N GLN A 151 -2.22 -12.69 -9.47
CA GLN A 151 -2.53 -13.67 -8.43
C GLN A 151 -3.74 -14.52 -8.82
N GLY A 152 -4.77 -13.91 -9.40
CA GLY A 152 -5.96 -14.63 -9.87
C GLY A 152 -5.69 -15.55 -11.06
N LEU A 153 -4.85 -15.13 -12.02
CA LEU A 153 -4.35 -16.02 -13.07
C LEU A 153 -3.61 -17.22 -12.50
N ARG A 154 -2.78 -17.00 -11.47
CA ARG A 154 -1.97 -18.07 -10.88
C ARG A 154 -2.80 -19.13 -10.16
N PHE A 155 -4.00 -18.77 -9.73
CA PHE A 155 -4.98 -19.68 -9.12
C PHE A 155 -6.08 -20.09 -10.11
N ASP A 156 -5.89 -19.91 -11.42
CA ASP A 156 -6.85 -20.25 -12.49
C ASP A 156 -8.26 -19.65 -12.30
N LEU A 157 -8.36 -18.49 -11.63
CA LEU A 157 -9.66 -17.84 -11.38
C LEU A 157 -10.26 -17.23 -12.65
N PHE A 158 -9.43 -16.87 -13.64
CA PHE A 158 -9.81 -16.30 -14.92
C PHE A 158 -8.65 -16.41 -15.91
N HIS A 159 -8.93 -16.26 -17.21
CA HIS A 159 -7.91 -16.25 -18.27
C HIS A 159 -7.77 -14.83 -18.83
N LEU A 160 -6.54 -14.31 -18.88
CA LEU A 160 -6.24 -13.00 -19.48
C LEU A 160 -5.84 -13.17 -20.94
N GLU A 161 -6.33 -12.28 -21.81
CA GLU A 161 -5.85 -12.20 -23.19
C GLU A 161 -4.34 -11.96 -23.24
N PRO A 162 -3.62 -12.53 -24.22
CA PRO A 162 -2.16 -12.34 -24.37
C PRO A 162 -1.71 -10.88 -24.44
N ARG A 163 -2.62 -9.96 -24.77
CA ARG A 163 -2.38 -8.52 -24.96
C ARG A 163 -2.69 -7.65 -23.73
N TRP A 164 -2.95 -8.26 -22.57
CA TRP A 164 -3.27 -7.53 -21.33
C TRP A 164 -2.23 -6.45 -20.98
N TRP A 165 -0.95 -6.66 -21.28
CA TRP A 165 0.14 -5.71 -21.05
C TRP A 165 -0.03 -4.40 -21.85
N ALA A 166 -0.54 -4.51 -23.07
CA ALA A 166 -0.73 -3.36 -23.94
C ALA A 166 -1.88 -2.47 -23.43
N TRP A 167 -2.94 -3.08 -22.89
CA TRP A 167 -4.02 -2.36 -22.21
C TRP A 167 -3.53 -1.67 -20.93
N TYR A 168 -2.65 -2.32 -20.17
CA TYR A 168 -2.00 -1.71 -19.00
C TYR A 168 -1.20 -0.46 -19.38
N MET A 169 -0.40 -0.52 -20.44
CA MET A 169 0.36 0.65 -20.93
C MET A 169 -0.55 1.84 -21.29
N VAL A 170 -1.68 1.57 -21.97
CA VAL A 170 -2.66 2.61 -22.30
C VAL A 170 -3.28 3.20 -21.02
N ALA A 171 -3.69 2.38 -20.07
CA ALA A 171 -4.27 2.83 -18.81
C ALA A 171 -3.28 3.65 -17.96
N ALA A 172 -2.03 3.18 -17.83
CA ALA A 172 -0.98 3.89 -17.11
C ALA A 172 -0.67 5.24 -17.75
N GLY A 173 -0.56 5.29 -19.08
CA GLY A 173 -0.31 6.53 -19.80
C GLY A 173 -1.49 7.51 -19.70
N LEU A 174 -2.74 7.04 -19.73
CA LEU A 174 -3.93 7.90 -19.52
C LEU A 174 -3.95 8.53 -18.12
N VAL A 175 -3.57 7.79 -17.09
CA VAL A 175 -3.45 8.33 -15.72
C VAL A 175 -2.40 9.43 -15.65
N VAL A 176 -1.24 9.24 -16.29
CA VAL A 176 -0.17 10.23 -16.32
C VAL A 176 -0.60 11.49 -17.08
N VAL A 177 -1.21 11.33 -18.25
CA VAL A 177 -1.72 12.46 -19.07
C VAL A 177 -2.87 13.18 -18.36
N GLY A 178 -3.79 12.46 -17.72
CA GLY A 178 -4.91 13.03 -16.98
C GLY A 178 -4.45 13.89 -15.79
N ASN A 179 -3.47 13.42 -15.01
CA ASN A 179 -2.88 14.21 -13.94
C ASN A 179 -2.05 15.39 -14.48
N GLY A 180 -1.36 15.21 -15.61
CA GLY A 180 -0.68 16.29 -16.34
C GLY A 180 -1.64 17.39 -16.82
N ALA A 181 -2.85 17.02 -17.25
CA ALA A 181 -3.89 17.96 -17.64
C ALA A 181 -4.50 18.68 -16.42
N GLU A 182 -4.57 18.02 -15.27
CA GLU A 182 -5.03 18.64 -14.03
C GLU A 182 -4.08 19.73 -13.52
N LEU A 183 -2.77 19.59 -13.76
CA LEU A 183 -1.75 20.62 -13.51
C LEU A 183 -2.02 21.94 -14.26
N LEU A 184 -2.64 21.89 -15.45
CA LEU A 184 -3.02 23.08 -16.21
C LEU A 184 -4.14 23.89 -15.53
N ARG A 185 -4.94 23.25 -14.65
CA ARG A 185 -6.02 23.90 -13.91
C ARG A 185 -5.52 24.72 -12.72
N HIS A 186 -4.27 24.51 -12.30
CA HIS A 186 -3.68 25.25 -11.19
C HIS A 186 -2.95 26.52 -11.66
N ARG A 187 -3.09 27.61 -10.91
CA ARG A 187 -2.37 28.88 -11.18
C ARG A 187 -0.91 28.76 -10.70
N MET A 188 -0.05 28.19 -11.53
CA MET A 188 1.41 28.15 -11.32
C MET A 188 2.14 28.79 -12.52
N VAL A 189 3.28 29.42 -12.25
CA VAL A 189 4.10 30.12 -13.27
C VAL A 189 4.63 29.17 -14.35
N TYR A 190 4.94 27.93 -13.97
CA TYR A 190 5.53 26.88 -14.83
C TYR A 190 4.55 25.75 -15.21
N ARG A 191 3.23 26.01 -15.14
CA ARG A 191 2.16 25.03 -15.37
C ARG A 191 2.25 24.30 -16.72
N VAL A 192 2.63 24.99 -17.78
CA VAL A 192 2.71 24.42 -19.15
C VAL A 192 3.92 23.49 -19.27
N SER A 193 5.07 23.90 -18.72
CA SER A 193 6.29 23.11 -18.70
C SER A 193 6.11 21.83 -17.88
N ALA A 194 5.48 21.93 -16.71
CA ALA A 194 5.18 20.79 -15.84
C ALA A 194 4.18 19.81 -16.48
N ALA A 195 3.12 20.34 -17.12
CA ALA A 195 2.16 19.52 -17.84
C ALA A 195 2.80 18.81 -19.05
N ALA A 196 3.65 19.50 -19.82
CA ALA A 196 4.36 18.90 -20.95
C ALA A 196 5.36 17.81 -20.52
N LEU A 197 6.11 18.06 -19.44
CA LEU A 197 7.06 17.09 -18.88
C LEU A 197 6.36 15.82 -18.37
N ALA A 198 5.17 15.95 -17.79
CA ALA A 198 4.35 14.82 -17.35
C ALA A 198 3.66 14.11 -18.53
N ALA A 199 3.10 14.88 -19.48
CA ALA A 199 2.36 14.32 -20.60
C ALA A 199 3.24 13.56 -21.60
N GLY A 200 4.49 13.99 -21.80
CA GLY A 200 5.42 13.35 -22.76
C GLY A 200 5.56 11.84 -22.56
N PRO A 201 6.05 11.38 -21.38
CA PRO A 201 6.15 9.96 -21.07
C PRO A 201 4.80 9.23 -21.14
N GLY A 202 3.71 9.88 -20.70
CA GLY A 202 2.36 9.31 -20.76
C GLY A 202 1.88 9.05 -22.19
N ILE A 203 2.05 10.02 -23.09
CA ILE A 203 1.68 9.92 -24.50
C ILE A 203 2.52 8.84 -25.20
N VAL A 204 3.83 8.82 -24.96
CA VAL A 204 4.72 7.77 -25.52
C VAL A 204 4.27 6.38 -25.04
N THR A 205 3.91 6.24 -23.76
CA THR A 205 3.42 4.97 -23.20
C THR A 205 2.08 4.55 -23.82
N ILE A 206 1.16 5.48 -24.04
CA ILE A 206 -0.11 5.22 -24.75
C ILE A 206 0.16 4.75 -26.18
N LEU A 207 0.99 5.47 -26.93
CA LEU A 207 1.31 5.14 -28.31
C LEU A 207 1.98 3.77 -28.42
N LEU A 208 2.86 3.44 -27.47
CA LEU A 208 3.49 2.14 -27.39
C LEU A 208 2.47 1.02 -27.08
N GLY A 209 1.55 1.26 -26.15
CA GLY A 209 0.44 0.35 -25.87
C GLY A 209 -0.46 0.11 -27.09
N ILE A 210 -0.85 1.18 -27.80
CA ILE A 210 -1.64 1.08 -29.04
C ILE A 210 -0.87 0.30 -30.12
N ARG A 211 0.44 0.51 -30.25
CA ARG A 211 1.28 -0.25 -31.18
C ARG A 211 1.24 -1.76 -30.88
N PHE A 212 1.37 -2.15 -29.60
CA PHE A 212 1.28 -3.56 -29.20
C PHE A 212 -0.13 -4.14 -29.40
N LEU A 213 -1.19 -3.36 -29.16
CA LEU A 213 -2.58 -3.78 -29.44
C LEU A 213 -2.81 -4.03 -30.93
N ARG A 214 -2.16 -3.26 -31.81
CA ARG A 214 -2.22 -3.44 -33.26
C ARG A 214 -1.38 -4.62 -33.77
N GLY A 215 -0.68 -5.33 -32.88
CA GLY A 215 0.07 -6.55 -33.21
C GLY A 215 1.44 -6.31 -33.84
N TRP A 216 1.98 -5.10 -33.74
CA TRP A 216 3.31 -4.77 -34.25
C TRP A 216 4.35 -5.15 -33.21
N TRP A 217 4.52 -6.45 -33.01
CA TRP A 217 5.68 -7.03 -32.33
C TRP A 217 6.90 -6.91 -33.25
N PHE A 218 8.10 -6.84 -32.68
CA PHE A 218 9.35 -6.78 -33.44
C PHE A 218 9.44 -7.91 -34.48
#